data_AF-A0A9D1WXH1-F1
#
_entry.id   AF-A0A9D1WXH1-F1
#
_cell.length_a   1.000
_cell.length_b   1.000
_cell.length_c   1.000
_cell.angle_alpha   90.00
_cell.angle_beta   90.00
_cell.angle_gamma   90.00
#
_symmetry.space_group_name_H-M   'P 1'
#
loop_
_entity.id
_entity.type
_entity.pdbx_description
1 polymer ?
#
loop_
_entity_poly.entity_id
_entity_poly.type
_entity_poly.pdbx_seq_one_letter_code
_entity_poly.pdbx_strand_id
1 'polypeptide(L)'
;MLLHLEFPWVSIAPDASPREQLRYYREYRGLLRRELGDMSGMSETTILNYELGYMPIAYDKAKRLAKALEIDERLLFDEYCRFLDYPFQLRCKELRSELGMTQFEIADKAGIARGTYGTWECTAVRPGREPFQRFAAFITSQGKEVV
;
A
#
# COMPACT_ATOMS: atom_id res chain seq x y z
N MET A 1 -19.42 -16.00 -40.03
CA MET A 1 -19.39 -14.64 -39.48
C MET A 1 -18.61 -14.70 -38.18
N LEU A 2 -17.30 -14.43 -38.23
CA LEU A 2 -16.44 -14.36 -37.05
C LEU A 2 -16.70 -13.03 -36.37
N LEU A 3 -17.34 -13.06 -35.19
CA LEU A 3 -17.41 -11.89 -34.32
C LEU A 3 -16.01 -11.69 -33.74
N HIS A 4 -15.23 -10.82 -34.37
CA HIS A 4 -14.06 -10.22 -33.73
C HIS A 4 -14.58 -9.34 -32.59
N LEU A 5 -14.65 -9.91 -31.38
CA LEU A 5 -14.75 -9.15 -30.15
C LEU A 5 -13.42 -8.41 -29.97
N GLU A 6 -13.27 -7.26 -30.60
CA GLU A 6 -12.29 -6.28 -30.14
C GLU A 6 -12.81 -5.75 -28.81
N PHE A 7 -12.38 -6.37 -27.71
CA PHE A 7 -12.47 -5.72 -26.41
C PHE A 7 -11.46 -4.58 -26.43
N PRO A 8 -11.89 -3.30 -26.41
CA PRO A 8 -10.95 -2.20 -26.20
C PRO A 8 -10.57 -2.25 -24.72
N TRP A 9 -9.63 -3.13 -24.36
CA TRP A 9 -9.00 -3.05 -23.06
C TRP A 9 -8.24 -1.73 -23.04
N VAL A 10 -8.87 -0.71 -22.45
CA VAL A 10 -8.20 0.53 -22.12
C VAL A 10 -7.13 0.17 -21.11
N SER A 11 -5.86 0.30 -21.50
CA SER A 11 -4.74 0.07 -20.60
C SER A 11 -4.91 0.96 -19.36
N ILE A 12 -4.92 0.36 -18.17
CA ILE A 12 -4.93 1.12 -16.92
C ILE A 12 -3.59 1.83 -16.76
N ALA A 13 -3.63 3.08 -16.28
CA ALA A 13 -2.42 3.83 -15.98
C ALA A 13 -1.65 3.14 -14.84
N PRO A 14 -0.30 3.01 -14.91
CA PRO A 14 0.48 2.36 -13.84
C PRO A 14 0.34 3.02 -12.47
N ASP A 15 0.01 4.31 -12.42
CA ASP A 15 -0.20 5.11 -11.21
C ASP A 15 -1.66 5.12 -10.72
N ALA A 16 -2.56 4.38 -11.37
CA ALA A 16 -3.93 4.19 -10.90
C ALA A 16 -3.95 3.61 -9.49
N SER A 17 -5.02 3.93 -8.74
CA SER A 17 -5.10 3.52 -7.34
C SER A 17 -5.11 1.99 -7.19
N PRO A 18 -4.60 1.44 -6.07
CA PRO A 18 -4.59 -0.02 -5.86
C PRO A 18 -5.95 -0.70 -6.04
N ARG A 19 -7.06 0.00 -5.75
CA ARG A 19 -8.42 -0.52 -5.98
C ARG A 19 -8.77 -0.62 -7.47
N GLU A 20 -8.33 0.33 -8.28
CA GLU A 20 -8.57 0.35 -9.73
C GLU A 20 -7.70 -0.70 -10.40
N GLN A 21 -6.43 -0.82 -9.97
CA GLN A 21 -5.52 -1.88 -10.40
C GLN A 21 -6.10 -3.26 -10.08
N LEU A 22 -6.56 -3.47 -8.85
CA LEU A 22 -7.19 -4.74 -8.44
C LEU A 22 -8.38 -5.10 -9.32
N ARG A 23 -9.29 -4.14 -9.53
CA ARG A 23 -10.49 -4.35 -10.35
C ARG A 23 -10.12 -4.65 -11.80
N TYR A 24 -9.22 -3.85 -12.38
CA TYR A 24 -8.78 -4.00 -13.75
C TYR A 24 -8.18 -5.39 -14.00
N TYR A 25 -7.20 -5.82 -13.19
CA TYR A 25 -6.54 -7.10 -13.40
C TYR A 25 -7.45 -8.30 -13.11
N ARG A 26 -8.41 -8.16 -12.19
CA ARG A 26 -9.45 -9.19 -11.98
C ARG A 26 -10.32 -9.32 -13.24
N GLU A 27 -10.83 -8.22 -13.78
CA GLU A 27 -11.68 -8.21 -14.97
C GLU A 27 -10.90 -8.66 -16.22
N TYR A 28 -9.64 -8.24 -16.37
CA TYR A 28 -8.73 -8.68 -17.42
C TYR A 28 -8.53 -10.20 -17.43
N ARG A 29 -8.49 -10.83 -16.24
CA ARG A 29 -8.44 -12.28 -16.09
C ARG A 29 -9.80 -12.97 -16.18
N GLY A 30 -10.89 -12.23 -16.37
CA GLY A 30 -12.25 -12.77 -16.45
C GLY A 30 -12.75 -13.37 -15.14
N LEU A 31 -12.16 -12.99 -14.00
CA LEU A 31 -12.48 -13.60 -12.70
C LEU A 31 -13.69 -12.90 -12.03
N LEU A 32 -14.57 -13.70 -11.45
CA LEU A 32 -15.56 -13.24 -10.48
C LEU A 32 -14.86 -12.86 -9.16
N ARG A 33 -15.48 -11.97 -8.39
CA ARG A 33 -14.95 -11.58 -7.07
C ARG A 33 -14.80 -12.77 -6.13
N ARG A 34 -15.75 -13.71 -6.19
CA ARG A 34 -15.68 -14.97 -5.45
C ARG A 34 -14.47 -15.80 -5.84
N GLU A 35 -14.19 -15.96 -7.13
CA GLU A 35 -13.06 -16.75 -7.62
C GLU A 35 -11.72 -16.13 -7.19
N LEU A 36 -11.57 -14.80 -7.32
CA LEU A 36 -10.39 -14.12 -6.80
C LEU A 36 -10.28 -14.25 -5.27
N GLY A 37 -11.41 -14.20 -4.56
CA GLY A 37 -11.49 -14.47 -3.13
C GLY A 37 -10.94 -15.86 -2.81
N ASP A 38 -11.45 -16.90 -3.47
CA ASP A 38 -11.04 -18.29 -3.27
C ASP A 38 -9.54 -18.48 -3.58
N MET A 39 -9.04 -17.95 -4.70
CA MET A 39 -7.62 -18.01 -5.09
C MET A 39 -6.70 -17.28 -4.11
N SER A 40 -7.16 -16.17 -3.55
CA SER A 40 -6.38 -15.34 -2.63
C SER A 40 -6.63 -15.68 -1.16
N GLY A 41 -7.52 -16.63 -0.85
CA GLY A 41 -7.97 -17.04 0.48
C GLY A 41 -8.64 -15.90 1.28
N MET A 42 -9.54 -15.18 0.62
CA MET A 42 -10.35 -14.08 1.15
C MET A 42 -11.82 -14.29 0.76
N SER A 43 -12.76 -13.59 1.40
CA SER A 43 -14.17 -13.67 0.99
C SER A 43 -14.44 -12.76 -0.20
N GLU A 44 -15.49 -13.07 -0.97
CA GLU A 44 -16.02 -12.21 -2.02
C GLU A 44 -16.29 -10.78 -1.51
N THR A 45 -16.87 -10.65 -0.31
CA THR A 45 -17.15 -9.37 0.33
C THR A 45 -15.87 -8.57 0.60
N THR A 46 -14.77 -9.23 0.99
CA THR A 46 -13.48 -8.56 1.17
C THR A 46 -12.97 -7.99 -0.15
N ILE A 47 -13.06 -8.76 -1.25
CA ILE A 47 -12.67 -8.28 -2.59
C ILE A 47 -13.53 -7.09 -3.00
N LEU A 48 -14.85 -7.18 -2.82
CA LEU A 48 -15.77 -6.07 -3.10
C LEU A 48 -15.41 -4.81 -2.32
N ASN A 49 -15.14 -4.92 -1.02
CA ASN A 49 -14.77 -3.78 -0.18
C ASN A 49 -13.46 -3.12 -0.62
N TYR A 50 -12.49 -3.90 -1.11
CA TYR A 50 -11.25 -3.36 -1.69
C TYR A 50 -11.52 -2.60 -2.99
N GLU A 51 -12.27 -3.18 -3.92
CA GLU A 51 -12.59 -2.52 -5.20
C GLU A 51 -13.41 -1.24 -5.03
N LEU A 52 -14.33 -1.23 -4.05
CA LEU A 52 -15.11 -0.04 -3.70
C LEU A 52 -14.30 0.99 -2.89
N GLY A 53 -13.15 0.59 -2.35
CA GLY A 53 -12.30 1.45 -1.52
C GLY A 53 -12.86 1.71 -0.12
N TYR A 54 -13.76 0.86 0.39
CA TYR A 54 -14.27 0.96 1.76
C TYR A 54 -13.22 0.61 2.82
N MET A 55 -12.19 -0.14 2.43
CA MET A 55 -11.03 -0.39 3.27
C MET A 55 -9.76 -0.49 2.42
N PRO A 56 -8.60 -0.08 2.95
CA PRO A 56 -7.33 -0.24 2.25
C PRO A 56 -6.90 -1.71 2.19
N ILE A 57 -6.20 -2.07 1.12
CA ILE A 57 -5.61 -3.41 0.98
C ILE A 57 -4.41 -3.49 1.93
N ALA A 58 -4.40 -4.46 2.85
CA ALA A 58 -3.26 -4.67 3.74
C ALA A 58 -2.06 -5.24 2.97
N TYR A 59 -0.83 -4.92 3.39
CA TYR A 59 0.41 -5.36 2.73
C TYR A 59 0.40 -6.86 2.36
N ASP A 60 0.21 -7.74 3.34
CA ASP A 60 0.22 -9.20 3.10
C ASP A 60 -0.92 -9.65 2.18
N LYS A 61 -2.04 -8.91 2.17
CA LYS A 61 -3.19 -9.18 1.31
C LYS A 61 -2.90 -8.72 -0.12
N ALA A 62 -2.23 -7.59 -0.31
CA ALA A 62 -1.78 -7.13 -1.61
C ALA A 62 -0.83 -8.15 -2.27
N LYS A 63 0.15 -8.70 -1.53
CA LYS A 63 1.04 -9.75 -2.05
C LYS A 63 0.27 -11.01 -2.48
N ARG A 64 -0.72 -11.42 -1.69
CA ARG A 64 -1.58 -12.58 -2.01
C ARG A 64 -2.45 -12.36 -3.25
N LEU A 65 -3.05 -11.17 -3.37
CA LEU A 65 -3.85 -10.79 -4.54
C LEU A 65 -2.99 -10.70 -5.79
N ALA A 66 -1.82 -10.07 -5.69
CA ALA A 66 -0.87 -9.97 -6.79
C ALA A 66 -0.41 -11.34 -7.27
N LYS A 67 -0.12 -12.27 -6.33
CA LYS A 67 0.19 -13.66 -6.67
C LYS A 67 -0.98 -14.37 -7.37
N ALA A 68 -2.22 -14.19 -6.90
CA ALA A 68 -3.40 -14.81 -7.52
C ALA A 68 -3.68 -14.24 -8.93
N LEU A 69 -3.38 -12.96 -9.14
CA LEU A 69 -3.53 -12.28 -10.43
C LEU A 69 -2.30 -12.40 -11.33
N GLU A 70 -1.19 -12.95 -10.84
CA GLU A 70 0.11 -13.02 -11.50
C GLU A 70 0.60 -11.66 -12.03
N ILE A 71 0.54 -10.65 -11.16
CA ILE A 71 1.01 -9.28 -11.44
C ILE A 71 2.09 -8.84 -10.43
N ASP A 72 2.77 -7.73 -10.72
CA ASP A 72 3.66 -7.08 -9.74
C ASP A 72 2.83 -6.57 -8.55
N GLU A 73 3.24 -6.96 -7.34
CA GLU A 73 2.60 -6.57 -6.08
C GLU A 73 2.62 -5.06 -5.83
N ARG A 74 3.59 -4.34 -6.37
CA ARG A 74 3.72 -2.89 -6.25
C ARG A 74 2.55 -2.14 -6.89
N LEU A 75 1.87 -2.74 -7.87
CA LEU A 75 0.64 -2.20 -8.46
C LEU A 75 -0.52 -2.16 -7.45
N LEU A 76 -0.48 -3.00 -6.42
CA LEU A 76 -1.50 -3.06 -5.36
C LEU A 76 -1.04 -2.38 -4.06
N PHE A 77 0.13 -1.73 -4.05
CA PHE A 77 0.63 -1.02 -2.88
C PHE A 77 0.17 0.44 -2.86
N ASP A 78 -0.50 0.81 -1.77
CA ASP A 78 -0.64 2.20 -1.37
C ASP A 78 0.67 2.73 -0.75
N GLU A 79 0.71 4.01 -0.40
CA GLU A 79 1.90 4.65 0.19
C GLU A 79 2.41 3.92 1.44
N TYR A 80 1.50 3.45 2.31
CA TYR A 80 1.85 2.67 3.49
C TYR A 80 2.47 1.31 3.14
N CYS A 81 1.90 0.60 2.17
CA CYS A 81 2.45 -0.67 1.71
C CYS A 81 3.83 -0.48 1.06
N ARG A 82 4.04 0.61 0.29
CA ARG A 82 5.37 0.96 -0.26
C ARG A 82 6.37 1.26 0.85
N PHE A 83 5.95 1.98 1.89
CA PHE A 83 6.78 2.21 3.07
C PHE A 83 7.18 0.91 3.75
N LEU A 84 6.26 -0.05 3.92
CA LEU A 84 6.59 -1.36 4.49
C LEU A 84 7.50 -2.21 3.60
N ASP A 85 7.41 -2.06 2.28
CA ASP A 85 8.27 -2.77 1.31
C ASP A 85 9.68 -2.19 1.24
N TYR A 86 9.82 -0.90 1.57
CA TYR A 86 11.10 -0.21 1.67
C TYR A 86 11.84 -0.60 2.96
N PRO A 87 13.18 -0.44 3.06
CA PRO A 87 13.89 -0.49 4.34
C PRO A 87 13.51 0.69 5.24
N PHE A 88 12.26 0.72 5.72
CA PHE A 88 11.65 1.85 6.42
C PHE A 88 12.41 2.29 7.66
N GLN A 89 13.06 1.36 8.36
CA GLN A 89 13.88 1.70 9.52
C GLN A 89 15.06 2.63 9.14
N LEU A 90 15.72 2.36 8.00
CA LEU A 90 16.80 3.21 7.50
C LEU A 90 16.22 4.53 7.04
N ARG A 91 15.10 4.46 6.33
CA ARG A 91 14.44 5.65 5.79
C ARG A 91 13.97 6.61 6.89
N CYS A 92 13.43 6.09 7.99
CA CYS A 92 13.10 6.88 9.17
C CYS A 92 14.34 7.58 9.72
N LYS A 93 15.45 6.85 9.88
CA LYS A 93 16.72 7.39 10.38
C LYS A 93 17.28 8.48 9.46
N GLU A 94 17.23 8.27 8.15
CA GLU A 94 17.66 9.22 7.12
C GLU A 94 16.85 10.51 7.19
N LEU A 95 15.52 10.40 7.06
CA LEU A 95 14.60 11.55 7.11
C LEU A 95 14.78 12.35 8.40
N ARG A 96 14.93 11.66 9.53
CA ARG A 96 15.19 12.29 10.82
C ARG A 96 16.52 13.03 10.86
N SER A 97 17.58 12.42 10.33
CA SER A 97 18.92 13.01 10.29
C SER A 97 18.99 14.21 9.34
N GLU A 98 18.32 14.13 8.19
CA GLU A 98 18.17 15.23 7.23
C GLU A 98 17.45 16.43 7.82
N LEU A 99 16.49 16.20 8.73
CA LEU A 99 15.78 17.23 9.47
C LEU A 99 16.53 17.74 10.70
N GLY A 100 17.69 17.16 11.03
CA GLY A 100 18.49 17.53 12.20
C GLY A 100 17.80 17.21 13.53
N MET A 101 16.91 16.21 13.57
CA MET A 101 16.08 15.89 14.73
C MET A 101 16.55 14.66 15.50
N THR A 102 16.26 14.64 16.79
CA THR A 102 16.30 13.44 17.63
C THR A 102 15.05 12.57 17.38
N GLN A 103 15.09 11.30 17.82
CA GLN A 103 13.93 10.40 17.74
C GLN A 103 12.74 10.94 18.54
N PHE A 104 13.01 11.71 19.60
CA PHE A 104 11.97 12.36 20.40
C PHE A 104 11.31 13.51 19.64
N GLU A 105 12.10 14.42 19.08
CA GLU A 105 11.57 15.62 18.39
C GLU A 105 10.74 15.25 17.17
N ILE A 106 11.19 14.28 16.36
CA ILE A 106 10.41 13.86 15.19
C ILE A 106 9.11 13.16 15.59
N ALA A 107 9.12 12.36 16.66
CA ALA A 107 7.93 11.69 17.16
C ALA A 107 6.92 12.71 17.70
N ASP A 108 7.39 13.69 18.49
CA ASP A 108 6.58 14.76 19.05
C ASP A 108 5.94 15.62 17.94
N LYS A 109 6.74 16.08 16.97
CA LYS A 109 6.25 16.87 15.83
C LYS A 109 5.29 16.09 14.93
N ALA A 110 5.49 14.78 14.79
CA ALA A 110 4.56 13.92 14.07
C ALA A 110 3.35 13.50 14.91
N GLY A 111 3.25 13.87 16.18
CA GLY A 111 2.15 13.45 17.06
C GLY A 111 2.10 11.93 17.28
N ILE A 112 3.25 11.27 17.33
CA ILE A 112 3.42 9.83 17.54
C ILE A 112 4.06 9.62 18.91
N ALA A 113 3.64 8.57 19.63
CA ALA A 113 4.28 8.22 20.89
C ALA A 113 5.77 7.93 20.66
N ARG A 114 6.65 8.53 21.48
CA ARG A 114 8.11 8.37 21.40
C ARG A 114 8.55 6.91 21.25
N GLY A 115 7.97 6.02 22.06
CA GLY A 115 8.29 4.59 22.01
C GLY A 115 7.99 3.96 20.65
N THR A 116 6.88 4.36 20.01
CA THR A 116 6.45 3.86 18.70
C THR A 116 7.44 4.21 17.61
N TYR A 117 7.92 5.46 17.53
CA TYR A 117 8.92 5.83 16.53
C TYR A 117 10.24 5.08 16.76
N GLY A 118 10.68 4.97 18.02
CA GLY A 118 11.88 4.23 18.39
C GLY A 118 11.83 2.76 17.99
N THR A 119 10.66 2.10 18.06
CA THR A 119 10.56 0.70 17.63
C THR A 119 10.68 0.53 16.11
N TRP A 120 10.34 1.55 15.32
CA TRP A 120 10.53 1.50 13.87
C TRP A 120 12.00 1.55 13.51
N GLU A 121 12.71 2.55 14.04
CA GLU A 121 14.12 2.80 13.69
C GLU A 121 15.07 1.75 14.31
N CYS A 122 14.84 1.35 15.56
CA CYS A 122 15.79 0.50 16.30
C CYS A 122 15.47 -0.99 16.22
N THR A 123 14.20 -1.36 16.11
CA THR A 123 13.76 -2.77 16.20
C THR A 123 13.03 -3.26 14.96
N ALA A 124 12.86 -2.41 13.94
CA ALA A 124 12.12 -2.70 12.71
C ALA A 124 10.72 -3.30 12.99
N VAL A 125 10.07 -2.87 14.08
CA VAL A 125 8.69 -3.27 14.36
C VAL A 125 7.78 -2.61 13.34
N ARG A 126 6.91 -3.42 12.73
CA ARG A 126 5.98 -2.98 11.68
C ARG A 126 5.13 -1.79 12.17
N PRO A 127 5.22 -0.63 11.51
CA PRO A 127 4.40 0.54 11.81
C PRO A 127 2.91 0.26 11.64
N GLY A 128 2.08 0.77 12.56
CA GLY A 128 0.63 0.83 12.34
C GLY A 128 0.26 1.90 11.30
N ARG A 129 -0.86 1.72 10.60
CA ARG A 129 -1.31 2.66 9.55
C ARG A 129 -1.54 4.08 10.07
N GLU A 130 -2.20 4.24 11.21
CA GLU A 130 -2.49 5.57 11.76
C GLU A 130 -1.21 6.32 12.19
N PRO A 131 -0.30 5.75 13.01
CA PRO A 131 0.99 6.39 13.27
C PRO A 131 1.79 6.71 12.00
N PHE A 132 1.79 5.80 11.02
CA PHE A 132 2.42 6.07 9.72
C PHE A 132 1.80 7.28 9.03
N GLN A 133 0.47 7.41 8.99
CA GLN A 133 -0.20 8.55 8.35
C GLN A 133 0.22 9.88 8.99
N ARG A 134 0.36 9.93 10.32
CA ARG A 134 0.84 11.12 11.01
C ARG A 134 2.30 11.42 10.68
N PHE A 135 3.15 10.39 10.63
CA PHE A 135 4.54 10.50 10.19
C PHE A 135 4.64 11.04 8.77
N ALA A 136 3.92 10.42 7.83
CA ALA A 136 3.90 10.79 6.42
C ALA A 136 3.42 12.24 6.24
N ALA A 137 2.34 12.63 6.90
CA ALA A 137 1.85 14.01 6.88
C ALA A 137 2.89 15.01 7.40
N PHE A 138 3.59 14.67 8.49
CA PHE A 138 4.67 15.50 9.00
C PHE A 138 5.83 15.60 7.99
N ILE A 139 6.31 14.50 7.43
CA ILE A 139 7.42 14.50 6.45
C ILE A 139 7.05 15.31 5.20
N THR A 140 5.85 15.14 4.67
CA THR A 140 5.34 15.93 3.53
C THR A 140 5.24 17.42 3.87
N SER A 141 4.85 17.78 5.10
CA SER A 141 4.84 19.18 5.55
C SER A 141 6.23 19.83 5.57
N GLN A 142 7.29 19.01 5.65
CA GLN A 142 8.69 19.47 5.56
C GLN A 142 9.21 19.48 4.11
N GLY A 143 8.36 19.25 3.11
CA GLY A 143 8.73 19.23 1.70
C GLY A 143 9.55 18.00 1.28
N LYS A 144 9.42 16.89 2.01
CA LYS A 144 10.11 15.62 1.75
C LYS A 144 9.12 14.51 1.42
N GLU A 145 9.56 13.53 0.63
CA GLU A 145 8.79 12.30 0.36
C GLU A 145 9.21 11.18 1.31
N VAL A 146 8.23 10.37 1.73
CA VAL A 146 8.47 9.25 2.65
C VAL A 146 9.26 8.13 1.96
N VAL A 147 8.82 7.71 0.79
CA VAL A 147 9.44 6.67 -0.07
C VAL A 147 9.30 7.01 -1.54
#